data_AF-A0A2N4YW77-F1
#
_entry.id   AF-A0A2N4YW77-F1
#
_cell.length_a   1.000
_cell.length_b   1.000
_cell.length_c   1.000
_cell.angle_alpha   90.00
_cell.angle_beta   90.00
_cell.angle_gamma   90.00
#
_symmetry.space_group_name_H-M   'P 1'
#
loop_
_entity.id
_entity.type
_entity.pdbx_description
1 polymer ?
#
loop_
_entity_poly.entity_id
_entity_poly.type
_entity_poly.pdbx_seq_one_letter_code
_entity_poly.pdbx_strand_id
1 'polypeptide(L)'
;MTFNIALNFEDGITRFIQCHAGEKVLDAAYRQKVNLPMDCSDGVCGTCKCHCASGEYDLGEDYLDEALSDDEAQNRQVLTCQMVPTSDCVIDVPVAAAQCKTALTNTGAQVRQVNCLSDTAIELVVALDEPLAFLPGQYINIQVPGTPHVRAYSFSSLPGSLEGRFLIRNVPGGMMSQWLTQQARPGDRLTLSGPMGSFYLRSGERPLLMLAGGTGLAPLLSMLHTLQTQGSQRPVTLLYGVTRDCDLVKTDALDAFNQQLTGYR
;
A
#
# COMPACT_ATOMS: atom_id res chain seq x y z
N MET A 1 -25.42 21.88 9.55
CA MET A 1 -24.16 22.58 9.91
C MET A 1 -23.06 21.95 9.07
N THR A 2 -22.10 22.74 8.63
CA THR A 2 -21.02 22.30 7.74
C THR A 2 -19.71 22.85 8.28
N PHE A 3 -18.66 22.03 8.23
CA PHE A 3 -17.32 22.36 8.69
C PHE A 3 -16.35 22.47 7.51
N ASN A 4 -15.44 23.43 7.57
CA ASN A 4 -14.34 23.56 6.62
C ASN A 4 -13.19 22.66 7.05
N ILE A 5 -12.81 21.73 6.18
CA ILE A 5 -11.66 20.86 6.42
C ILE A 5 -10.54 21.22 5.45
N ALA A 6 -9.41 21.68 5.98
CA ALA A 6 -8.19 21.92 5.22
C ALA A 6 -7.35 20.63 5.16
N LEU A 7 -7.07 20.14 3.96
CA LEU A 7 -6.25 18.96 3.69
C LEU A 7 -4.87 19.43 3.21
N ASN A 8 -3.86 19.33 4.06
CA ASN A 8 -2.46 19.63 3.71
C ASN A 8 -1.79 18.36 3.18
N PHE A 9 -1.25 18.40 1.96
CA PHE A 9 -0.59 17.26 1.33
C PHE A 9 0.94 17.36 1.42
N GLU A 10 1.64 16.23 1.30
CA GLU A 10 3.12 16.18 1.37
C GLU A 10 3.82 17.04 0.32
N ASP A 11 3.17 17.33 -0.81
CA ASP A 11 3.68 18.19 -1.88
C ASP A 11 3.45 19.70 -1.63
N GLY A 12 3.02 20.07 -0.41
CA GLY A 12 2.82 21.45 0.01
C GLY A 12 1.52 22.09 -0.51
N ILE A 13 0.68 21.31 -1.20
CA ILE A 13 -0.63 21.76 -1.67
C ILE A 13 -1.62 21.66 -0.51
N THR A 14 -2.49 22.64 -0.36
CA THR A 14 -3.67 22.57 0.52
C THR A 14 -4.95 22.56 -0.31
N ARG A 15 -5.89 21.68 0.03
CA ARG A 15 -7.27 21.71 -0.49
C ARG A 15 -8.26 21.91 0.63
N PHE A 16 -9.36 22.59 0.34
CA PHE A 16 -10.46 22.77 1.27
C PHE A 16 -11.64 21.92 0.80
N ILE A 17 -12.24 21.19 1.72
CA ILE A 17 -13.47 20.43 1.50
C ILE A 17 -14.53 20.84 2.53
N GLN A 18 -15.79 20.73 2.14
CA GLN A 18 -16.94 20.93 3.02
C GLN A 18 -17.41 19.59 3.60
N CYS A 19 -17.40 19.44 4.92
CA CYS A 19 -17.88 18.24 5.61
C CYS A 19 -19.18 18.56 6.37
N HIS A 20 -20.25 17.83 6.09
CA HIS A 20 -21.52 18.00 6.79
C HIS A 20 -21.40 17.48 8.23
N ALA A 21 -22.16 18.05 9.16
CA ALA A 21 -22.23 17.51 10.51
C ALA A 21 -22.70 16.04 10.50
N GLY A 22 -21.96 15.15 11.17
CA GLY A 22 -22.21 13.71 11.16
C GLY A 22 -21.66 12.95 9.95
N GLU A 23 -21.05 13.65 8.98
CA GLU A 23 -20.38 13.02 7.82
C GLU A 23 -18.92 12.72 8.18
N LYS A 24 -18.41 11.58 7.70
CA LYS A 24 -17.00 11.23 7.85
C LYS A 24 -16.15 12.06 6.90
N VAL A 25 -14.93 12.43 7.32
CA VAL A 25 -13.99 13.22 6.50
C VAL A 25 -13.72 12.55 5.15
N LEU A 26 -13.54 11.23 5.15
CA LEU A 26 -13.32 10.46 3.93
C LEU A 26 -14.49 10.61 2.94
N ASP A 27 -15.73 10.45 3.41
CA ASP A 27 -16.92 10.55 2.56
C ASP A 27 -17.06 11.95 1.97
N ALA A 28 -16.82 12.97 2.79
CA ALA A 28 -16.81 14.37 2.34
C ALA A 28 -15.75 14.62 1.26
N ALA A 29 -14.55 14.04 1.41
CA ALA A 29 -13.46 14.16 0.46
C ALA A 29 -13.81 13.48 -0.88
N TYR A 30 -14.31 12.24 -0.84
CA TYR A 30 -14.70 11.48 -2.03
C TYR A 30 -15.87 12.13 -2.76
N ARG A 31 -16.88 12.63 -2.04
CA ARG A 31 -17.99 13.41 -2.61
C ARG A 31 -17.50 14.64 -3.39
N GLN A 32 -16.38 15.21 -2.98
CA GLN A 32 -15.73 16.36 -3.61
C GLN A 32 -14.56 15.97 -4.54
N LYS A 33 -14.47 14.69 -4.93
CA LYS A 33 -13.47 14.14 -5.85
C LYS A 33 -12.03 14.34 -5.38
N VAL A 34 -11.82 14.28 -4.06
CA VAL A 34 -10.52 14.17 -3.41
C VAL A 34 -10.40 12.74 -2.90
N ASN A 35 -9.72 11.89 -3.68
CA ASN A 35 -9.57 10.46 -3.37
C ASN A 35 -8.48 10.29 -2.30
N LEU A 36 -8.81 10.58 -1.04
CA LEU A 36 -7.92 10.32 0.08
C LEU A 36 -7.52 8.83 0.13
N PRO A 37 -6.32 8.50 0.66
CA PRO A 37 -5.90 7.12 0.83
C PRO A 37 -6.96 6.30 1.57
N MET A 38 -7.42 5.21 0.97
CA MET A 38 -8.48 4.35 1.53
C MET A 38 -8.42 2.96 0.91
N ASP A 39 -8.87 1.95 1.67
CA ASP A 39 -9.06 0.58 1.19
C ASP A 39 -10.31 -0.10 1.76
N CYS A 40 -10.35 -0.38 3.08
CA CYS A 40 -11.53 -1.02 3.68
C CYS A 40 -12.70 -0.06 3.94
N SER A 41 -12.41 1.23 4.16
CA SER A 41 -13.35 2.25 4.64
C SER A 41 -14.07 1.93 5.97
N ASP A 42 -13.54 0.97 6.74
CA ASP A 42 -14.21 0.39 7.91
C ASP A 42 -13.29 0.31 9.15
N GLY A 43 -12.22 1.12 9.20
CA GLY A 43 -11.37 1.20 10.40
C GLY A 43 -10.47 -0.02 10.65
N VAL A 44 -10.28 -0.90 9.66
CA VAL A 44 -9.52 -2.15 9.80
C VAL A 44 -8.11 -2.07 9.22
N CYS A 45 -7.93 -1.40 8.08
CA CYS A 45 -6.69 -1.50 7.30
C CYS A 45 -5.64 -0.42 7.58
N GLY A 46 -6.01 0.66 8.30
CA GLY A 46 -5.12 1.80 8.57
C GLY A 46 -4.70 2.65 7.35
N THR A 47 -5.11 2.32 6.12
CA THR A 47 -4.66 3.03 4.89
C THR A 47 -5.07 4.51 4.89
N CYS A 48 -6.18 4.85 5.53
CA CYS A 48 -6.72 6.21 5.61
C CYS A 48 -6.15 7.06 6.77
N LYS A 49 -5.10 6.56 7.43
CA LYS A 49 -4.43 7.24 8.54
C LYS A 49 -3.85 8.57 8.09
N CYS A 50 -4.20 9.63 8.81
CA CYS A 50 -3.74 11.01 8.64
C CYS A 50 -3.47 11.62 10.02
N HIS A 51 -2.92 12.83 10.06
CA HIS A 51 -2.72 13.58 11.30
C HIS A 51 -3.66 14.78 11.37
N CYS A 52 -4.36 14.98 12.49
CA CYS A 52 -5.21 16.16 12.69
C CYS A 52 -4.41 17.27 13.38
N ALA A 53 -3.85 18.20 12.59
CA ALA A 53 -3.05 19.32 13.08
C ALA A 53 -3.84 20.30 13.97
N SER A 54 -5.12 20.53 13.68
CA SER A 54 -5.99 21.38 14.51
C SER A 54 -7.47 21.07 14.31
N GLY A 55 -8.29 21.50 15.27
CA GLY A 55 -9.74 21.26 15.30
C GLY A 55 -10.13 20.07 16.18
N GLU A 56 -11.43 19.96 16.41
CA GLU A 56 -12.08 18.95 17.25
C GLU A 56 -12.85 17.94 16.39
N TYR A 57 -12.82 16.68 16.80
CA TYR A 57 -13.40 15.56 16.06
C TYR A 57 -13.76 14.40 16.99
N ASP A 58 -14.57 13.49 16.46
CA ASP A 58 -14.89 12.19 17.05
C ASP A 58 -14.40 11.08 16.10
N LEU A 59 -13.78 10.04 16.63
CA LEU A 59 -13.33 8.86 15.87
C LEU A 59 -14.27 7.66 16.02
N GLY A 60 -15.28 7.76 16.89
CA GLY A 60 -16.07 6.62 17.33
C GLY A 60 -15.23 5.57 18.07
N GLU A 61 -15.82 4.39 18.28
CA GLU A 61 -15.16 3.24 18.91
C GLU A 61 -14.99 2.06 17.92
N ASP A 62 -15.47 2.22 16.69
CA ASP A 62 -15.53 1.16 15.67
C ASP A 62 -14.27 1.15 14.78
N TYR A 63 -13.10 0.96 15.39
CA TYR A 63 -11.85 0.67 14.66
C TYR A 63 -10.97 -0.32 15.44
N LEU A 64 -10.09 -1.01 14.71
CA LEU A 64 -9.15 -1.95 15.32
C LEU A 64 -7.87 -1.23 15.78
N ASP A 65 -7.31 -1.67 16.90
CA ASP A 65 -6.04 -1.17 17.45
C ASP A 65 -4.90 -1.32 16.43
N GLU A 66 -4.94 -2.36 15.59
CA GLU A 66 -3.98 -2.55 14.50
C GLU A 66 -4.06 -1.47 13.42
N ALA A 67 -5.20 -0.79 13.27
CA ALA A 67 -5.39 0.29 12.32
C ALA A 67 -4.98 1.65 12.91
N LEU A 68 -5.29 1.88 14.18
CA LEU A 68 -4.94 3.09 14.93
C LEU A 68 -4.83 2.73 16.41
N SER A 69 -3.62 2.79 16.97
CA SER A 69 -3.43 2.49 18.38
C SER A 69 -3.81 3.65 19.30
N ASP A 70 -4.03 3.36 20.58
CA ASP A 70 -4.32 4.39 21.60
C ASP A 70 -3.25 5.49 21.64
N ASP A 71 -1.96 5.12 21.55
CA ASP A 71 -0.84 6.07 21.52
C ASP A 71 -0.89 6.95 20.26
N GLU A 72 -1.24 6.39 19.11
CA GLU A 72 -1.38 7.15 17.86
C GLU A 72 -2.57 8.13 17.95
N ALA A 73 -3.71 7.67 18.48
CA ALA A 73 -4.88 8.51 18.69
C ALA A 73 -4.60 9.67 19.66
N GLN A 74 -3.88 9.41 20.76
CA GLN A 74 -3.42 10.46 21.69
C GLN A 74 -2.50 11.48 21.02
N ASN A 75 -1.70 11.05 20.04
CA ASN A 75 -0.88 11.91 19.19
C ASN A 75 -1.64 12.51 17.99
N ARG A 76 -2.98 12.54 18.06
CA ARG A 76 -3.88 13.12 17.06
C ARG A 76 -3.76 12.50 15.66
N GLN A 77 -3.29 11.25 15.57
CA GLN A 77 -3.50 10.45 14.37
C GLN A 77 -4.98 10.07 14.28
N VAL A 78 -5.50 10.07 13.06
CA VAL A 78 -6.91 9.85 12.77
C VAL A 78 -7.07 8.89 11.62
N LEU A 79 -8.11 8.08 11.65
CA LEU A 79 -8.58 7.35 10.47
C LEU A 79 -9.65 8.20 9.79
N THR A 80 -9.36 8.78 8.63
CA THR A 80 -10.33 9.66 7.94
C THR A 80 -11.64 8.94 7.58
N CYS A 81 -11.62 7.61 7.48
CA CYS A 81 -12.82 6.76 7.30
C CYS A 81 -13.69 6.59 8.55
N GLN A 82 -13.20 7.00 9.72
CA GLN A 82 -13.96 6.98 10.97
C GLN A 82 -14.13 8.39 11.58
N MET A 83 -13.25 9.33 11.23
CA MET A 83 -13.26 10.70 11.73
C MET A 83 -14.51 11.48 11.30
N VAL A 84 -15.29 11.92 12.28
CA VAL A 84 -16.40 12.87 12.13
C VAL A 84 -16.01 14.19 12.79
N PRO A 85 -15.88 15.30 12.05
CA PRO A 85 -15.46 16.58 12.62
C PRO A 85 -16.60 17.23 13.43
N THR A 86 -16.24 17.88 14.54
CA THR A 86 -17.15 18.71 15.36
C THR A 86 -16.80 20.20 15.31
N SER A 87 -15.74 20.56 14.60
CA SER A 87 -15.36 21.93 14.23
C SER A 87 -14.70 21.96 12.85
N ASP A 88 -14.29 23.15 12.39
CA ASP A 88 -13.32 23.24 11.29
C ASP A 88 -12.01 22.55 11.72
N CYS A 89 -11.38 21.81 10.80
CA CYS A 89 -10.18 21.01 11.07
C CYS A 89 -9.09 21.23 10.02
N VAL A 90 -7.85 21.02 10.41
CA VAL A 90 -6.69 20.93 9.51
C VAL A 90 -6.13 19.51 9.62
N ILE A 91 -6.03 18.81 8.49
CA ILE A 91 -5.60 17.42 8.41
C ILE A 91 -4.39 17.34 7.47
N ASP A 92 -3.28 16.81 7.99
CA ASP A 92 -2.10 16.50 7.21
C ASP A 92 -2.24 15.10 6.62
N VAL A 93 -2.25 15.04 5.29
CA VAL A 93 -2.43 13.83 4.50
C VAL A 93 -1.05 13.34 4.04
N PRO A 94 -0.65 12.10 4.38
CA PRO A 94 0.70 11.58 4.12
C PRO A 94 0.87 11.09 2.67
N VAL A 95 0.31 11.83 1.71
CA VAL A 95 0.49 11.62 0.27
C VAL A 95 0.50 12.96 -0.46
N ALA A 96 1.01 12.98 -1.70
CA ALA A 96 0.92 14.16 -2.56
C ALA A 96 -0.51 14.37 -3.09
N ALA A 97 -0.95 15.63 -3.27
CA ALA A 97 -2.30 15.95 -3.73
C ALA A 97 -2.59 15.42 -5.14
N ALA A 98 -1.54 15.21 -5.97
CA ALA A 98 -1.64 14.59 -7.27
C ALA A 98 -2.12 13.12 -7.20
N GLN A 99 -1.77 12.40 -6.12
CA GLN A 99 -2.19 11.01 -5.93
C GLN A 99 -3.68 10.91 -5.57
N CYS A 100 -4.20 11.90 -4.86
CA CYS A 100 -5.63 12.01 -4.52
C CYS A 100 -6.52 12.48 -5.69
N LYS A 101 -6.01 12.45 -6.92
CA LYS A 101 -6.77 12.67 -8.16
C LYS A 101 -6.86 11.42 -9.04
N THR A 102 -6.07 10.38 -8.76
CA THR A 102 -6.05 9.17 -9.57
C THR A 102 -7.27 8.32 -9.20
N ALA A 103 -8.11 8.01 -10.19
CA ALA A 103 -9.18 7.04 -10.00
C ALA A 103 -8.58 5.64 -9.87
N LEU A 104 -9.14 4.81 -9.00
CA LEU A 104 -8.81 3.38 -8.95
C LEU A 104 -9.06 2.79 -10.34
N THR A 105 -8.04 2.17 -10.93
CA THR A 105 -8.18 1.47 -12.21
C THR A 105 -8.46 0.00 -11.95
N ASN A 106 -9.52 -0.50 -12.56
CA ASN A 106 -9.75 -1.92 -12.70
C ASN A 106 -9.00 -2.39 -13.94
N THR A 107 -8.09 -3.34 -13.78
CA THR A 107 -7.33 -3.92 -14.89
C THR A 107 -7.35 -5.44 -14.80
N GLY A 108 -7.22 -6.09 -15.95
CA GLY A 108 -7.05 -7.53 -16.04
C GLY A 108 -5.58 -7.91 -16.02
N ALA A 109 -5.30 -9.14 -15.60
CA ALA A 109 -4.00 -9.75 -15.83
C ALA A 109 -4.15 -11.24 -16.14
N GLN A 110 -3.10 -11.81 -16.70
CA GLN A 110 -2.96 -13.22 -16.93
C GLN A 110 -1.83 -13.80 -16.09
N VAL A 111 -2.09 -14.90 -15.37
CA VAL A 111 -1.04 -15.63 -14.66
C VAL A 111 0.02 -16.09 -15.65
N ARG A 112 1.26 -15.74 -15.38
CA ARG A 112 2.43 -16.24 -16.11
C ARG A 112 3.07 -17.39 -15.38
N GLN A 113 3.33 -17.21 -14.09
CA GLN A 113 3.98 -18.19 -13.25
C GLN A 113 3.47 -18.09 -11.81
N VAL A 114 3.43 -19.24 -11.13
CA VAL A 114 3.24 -19.33 -9.69
C VAL A 114 4.38 -20.19 -9.15
N ASN A 115 5.33 -19.53 -8.48
CA ASN A 115 6.54 -20.16 -7.98
C ASN A 115 6.41 -20.34 -6.47
N CYS A 116 6.32 -21.57 -5.98
CA CYS A 116 6.42 -21.84 -4.55
C CYS A 116 7.89 -21.71 -4.14
N LEU A 117 8.25 -20.57 -3.56
CA LEU A 117 9.63 -20.28 -3.14
C LEU A 117 10.00 -21.06 -1.88
N SER A 118 9.02 -21.31 -1.02
CA SER A 118 9.10 -22.20 0.13
C SER A 118 7.69 -22.65 0.56
N ASP A 119 7.60 -23.45 1.62
CA ASP A 119 6.31 -23.85 2.19
C ASP A 119 5.47 -22.65 2.67
N THR A 120 6.09 -21.49 2.92
CA THR A 120 5.39 -20.29 3.42
C THR A 120 5.37 -19.12 2.45
N ALA A 121 6.03 -19.20 1.30
CA ALA A 121 6.17 -18.06 0.39
C ALA A 121 5.94 -18.47 -1.07
N ILE A 122 5.13 -17.69 -1.76
CA ILE A 122 4.77 -17.87 -3.17
C ILE A 122 5.12 -16.59 -3.92
N GLU A 123 5.78 -16.69 -5.06
CA GLU A 123 5.86 -15.60 -6.04
C GLU A 123 4.81 -15.81 -7.13
N LEU A 124 3.93 -14.83 -7.28
CA LEU A 124 2.97 -14.76 -8.37
C LEU A 124 3.51 -13.77 -9.41
N VAL A 125 3.69 -14.25 -10.65
CA VAL A 125 4.05 -13.43 -11.82
C VAL A 125 2.86 -13.36 -12.76
N VAL A 126 2.48 -12.15 -13.16
CA VAL A 126 1.35 -11.89 -14.06
C VAL A 126 1.75 -10.99 -15.20
N ALA A 127 1.14 -11.17 -16.36
CA ALA A 127 1.14 -10.17 -17.42
C ALA A 127 -0.10 -9.30 -17.26
N LEU A 128 0.11 -8.02 -16.98
CA LEU A 128 -0.94 -7.01 -16.91
C LEU A 128 -1.44 -6.71 -18.32
N ASP A 129 -2.74 -6.49 -18.47
CA ASP A 129 -3.33 -6.10 -19.76
C ASP A 129 -2.83 -4.71 -20.21
N GLU A 130 -2.57 -3.82 -19.24
CA GLU A 130 -2.03 -2.48 -19.45
C GLU A 130 -0.92 -2.18 -18.43
N PRO A 131 0.08 -1.34 -18.77
CA PRO A 131 1.07 -0.90 -17.81
C PRO A 131 0.40 -0.13 -16.66
N LEU A 132 0.69 -0.53 -15.42
CA LEU A 132 0.16 0.16 -14.26
C LEU A 132 1.17 1.17 -13.73
N ALA A 133 0.77 2.44 -13.71
CA ALA A 133 1.50 3.48 -12.98
C ALA A 133 1.17 3.36 -11.49
N PHE A 134 2.17 3.10 -10.66
CA PHE A 134 2.07 3.07 -9.20
C PHE A 134 3.36 3.61 -8.58
N LEU A 135 3.33 3.92 -7.29
CA LEU A 135 4.52 4.34 -6.54
C LEU A 135 5.17 3.13 -5.87
N PRO A 136 6.51 2.96 -5.95
CA PRO A 136 7.18 1.78 -5.43
C PRO A 136 6.89 1.59 -3.94
N GLY A 137 6.20 0.51 -3.58
CA GLY A 137 5.71 0.23 -2.23
C GLY A 137 4.19 0.09 -2.12
N GLN A 138 3.45 0.64 -3.08
CA GLN A 138 2.00 0.47 -3.18
C GLN A 138 1.60 -0.98 -3.44
N TYR A 139 0.32 -1.26 -3.20
CA TYR A 139 -0.29 -2.55 -3.44
C TYR A 139 -1.46 -2.46 -4.40
N ILE A 140 -1.94 -3.63 -4.80
CA ILE A 140 -3.17 -3.78 -5.58
C ILE A 140 -4.04 -4.84 -4.93
N ASN A 141 -5.36 -4.67 -5.05
CA ASN A 141 -6.30 -5.70 -4.66
C ASN A 141 -6.48 -6.69 -5.81
N ILE A 142 -6.27 -7.97 -5.54
CA ILE A 142 -6.50 -9.06 -6.48
C ILE A 142 -7.74 -9.82 -6.03
N GLN A 143 -8.71 -9.97 -6.92
CA GLN A 143 -9.88 -10.81 -6.66
C GLN A 143 -9.46 -12.28 -6.62
N VAL A 144 -9.89 -13.00 -5.59
CA VAL A 144 -9.72 -14.45 -5.49
C VAL A 144 -10.62 -15.12 -6.54
N PRO A 145 -10.05 -15.83 -7.53
CA PRO A 145 -10.83 -16.37 -8.64
C PRO A 145 -11.98 -17.27 -8.18
N GLY A 146 -13.15 -17.09 -8.80
CA GLY A 146 -14.37 -17.82 -8.45
C GLY A 146 -15.11 -17.30 -7.21
N THR A 147 -14.66 -16.21 -6.57
CA THR A 147 -15.30 -15.64 -5.37
C THR A 147 -15.41 -14.10 -5.47
N PRO A 148 -16.27 -13.44 -4.67
CA PRO A 148 -16.29 -11.98 -4.58
C PRO A 148 -15.18 -11.40 -3.68
N HIS A 149 -14.37 -12.25 -3.05
CA HIS A 149 -13.37 -11.78 -2.07
C HIS A 149 -12.13 -11.21 -2.77
N VAL A 150 -11.58 -10.15 -2.21
CA VAL A 150 -10.34 -9.50 -2.67
C VAL A 150 -9.24 -9.62 -1.61
N ARG A 151 -7.98 -9.59 -2.05
CA ARG A 151 -6.80 -9.56 -1.17
C ARG A 151 -5.78 -8.55 -1.67
N ALA A 152 -5.24 -7.77 -0.74
CA ALA A 152 -4.20 -6.79 -0.99
C ALA A 152 -2.82 -7.46 -1.14
N TYR A 153 -2.11 -7.15 -2.22
CA TYR A 153 -0.73 -7.61 -2.45
C TYR A 153 0.14 -6.48 -2.97
N SER A 154 1.23 -6.19 -2.25
CA SER A 154 2.23 -5.21 -2.67
C SER A 154 2.96 -5.67 -3.92
N PHE A 155 3.19 -4.74 -4.84
CA PHE A 155 4.05 -4.99 -5.98
C PHE A 155 5.49 -5.24 -5.52
N SER A 156 6.12 -6.29 -6.06
CA SER A 156 7.56 -6.51 -5.99
C SER A 156 8.26 -6.25 -7.32
N SER A 157 7.53 -5.85 -8.36
CA SER A 157 8.04 -5.44 -9.67
C SER A 157 8.20 -3.91 -9.78
N LEU A 158 8.80 -3.45 -10.88
CA LEU A 158 8.96 -2.04 -11.20
C LEU A 158 7.63 -1.39 -11.64
N PRO A 159 7.37 -0.13 -11.25
CA PRO A 159 6.29 0.67 -11.83
C PRO A 159 6.33 0.76 -13.35
N GLY A 160 5.16 0.76 -14.00
CA GLY A 160 5.04 0.91 -15.45
C GLY A 160 5.45 -0.31 -16.27
N SER A 161 5.78 -1.44 -15.62
CA SER A 161 6.01 -2.72 -16.28
C SER A 161 4.70 -3.38 -16.71
N LEU A 162 4.71 -4.13 -17.81
CA LEU A 162 3.64 -5.06 -18.18
C LEU A 162 3.70 -6.37 -17.39
N GLU A 163 4.79 -6.61 -16.68
CA GLU A 163 4.93 -7.75 -15.77
C GLU A 163 4.73 -7.29 -14.32
N GLY A 164 3.66 -7.78 -13.70
CA GLY A 164 3.39 -7.64 -12.27
C GLY A 164 4.01 -8.82 -11.51
N ARG A 165 4.70 -8.53 -10.41
CA ARG A 165 5.19 -9.56 -9.47
C ARG A 165 4.69 -9.28 -8.07
N PHE A 166 4.35 -10.34 -7.36
CA PHE A 166 3.88 -10.29 -5.98
C PHE A 166 4.56 -11.38 -5.17
N LEU A 167 5.02 -11.04 -3.95
CA LEU A 167 5.53 -12.00 -2.98
C LEU A 167 4.47 -12.20 -1.89
N ILE A 168 3.90 -13.40 -1.85
CA ILE A 168 2.67 -13.73 -1.13
C ILE A 168 2.96 -14.78 -0.06
N ARG A 169 2.47 -14.54 1.16
CA ARG A 169 2.53 -15.55 2.22
C ARG A 169 1.59 -16.70 1.87
N ASN A 170 2.09 -17.94 1.91
CA ASN A 170 1.26 -19.14 1.85
C ASN A 170 0.60 -19.36 3.22
N VAL A 171 -0.67 -18.99 3.34
CA VAL A 171 -1.44 -19.10 4.58
C VAL A 171 -2.26 -20.40 4.54
N PRO A 172 -2.05 -21.35 5.47
CA PRO A 172 -2.87 -22.56 5.56
C PRO A 172 -4.36 -22.21 5.67
N GLY A 173 -5.19 -22.82 4.83
CA GLY A 173 -6.63 -22.52 4.81
C GLY A 173 -7.03 -21.22 4.10
N GLY A 174 -6.07 -20.38 3.70
CA GLY A 174 -6.34 -19.11 3.04
C GLY A 174 -6.86 -19.29 1.61
N MET A 175 -7.97 -18.64 1.25
CA MET A 175 -8.62 -18.82 -0.06
C MET A 175 -7.67 -18.54 -1.24
N MET A 176 -6.94 -17.41 -1.22
CA MET A 176 -5.98 -17.10 -2.29
C MET A 176 -4.79 -18.08 -2.28
N SER A 177 -4.27 -18.42 -1.09
CA SER A 177 -3.13 -19.36 -0.98
C SER A 177 -3.49 -20.77 -1.49
N GLN A 178 -4.70 -21.26 -1.18
CA GLN A 178 -5.21 -22.52 -1.72
C GLN A 178 -5.39 -22.46 -3.24
N TRP A 179 -5.97 -21.36 -3.76
CA TRP A 179 -6.11 -21.20 -5.21
C TRP A 179 -4.75 -21.19 -5.91
N LEU A 180 -3.78 -20.42 -5.41
CA LEU A 180 -2.42 -20.34 -5.96
C LEU A 180 -1.70 -21.69 -5.95
N THR A 181 -1.82 -22.46 -4.86
CA THR A 181 -1.07 -23.70 -4.69
C THR A 181 -1.71 -24.92 -5.35
N GLN A 182 -3.03 -24.91 -5.58
CA GLN A 182 -3.77 -26.10 -6.03
C GLN A 182 -4.42 -25.96 -7.39
N GLN A 183 -4.77 -24.74 -7.81
CA GLN A 183 -5.62 -24.51 -8.97
C GLN A 183 -4.96 -23.63 -10.04
N ALA A 184 -4.23 -22.60 -9.63
CA ALA A 184 -3.68 -21.60 -10.53
C ALA A 184 -2.74 -22.19 -11.57
N ARG A 185 -2.95 -21.79 -12.83
CA ARG A 185 -2.15 -22.22 -13.99
C ARG A 185 -1.75 -21.02 -14.82
N PRO A 186 -0.59 -21.07 -15.51
CA PRO A 186 -0.28 -20.11 -16.55
C PRO A 186 -1.44 -20.02 -17.55
N GLY A 187 -1.90 -18.80 -17.82
CA GLY A 187 -3.06 -18.54 -18.67
C GLY A 187 -4.31 -18.09 -17.93
N ASP A 188 -4.45 -18.39 -16.63
CA ASP A 188 -5.61 -18.00 -15.84
C ASP A 188 -5.76 -16.48 -15.74
N ARG A 189 -7.00 -16.00 -15.71
CA ARG A 189 -7.31 -14.56 -15.66
C ARG A 189 -7.52 -14.10 -14.22
N LEU A 190 -6.97 -12.93 -13.91
CA LEU A 190 -7.14 -12.22 -12.65
C LEU A 190 -7.77 -10.86 -12.90
N THR A 191 -8.58 -10.41 -11.95
CA THR A 191 -9.12 -9.05 -11.89
C THR A 191 -8.42 -8.32 -10.76
N LEU A 192 -7.90 -7.14 -11.07
CA LEU A 192 -7.12 -6.31 -10.16
C LEU A 192 -7.71 -4.92 -10.07
N SER A 193 -7.65 -4.31 -8.88
CA SER A 193 -8.13 -2.94 -8.63
C SER A 193 -7.12 -2.17 -7.78
N GLY A 194 -6.64 -1.03 -8.28
CA GLY A 194 -5.64 -0.20 -7.59
C GLY A 194 -4.98 0.82 -8.53
N PRO A 195 -3.73 1.28 -8.24
CA PRO A 195 -2.94 0.99 -7.05
C PRO A 195 -3.45 1.71 -5.80
N MET A 196 -3.03 1.23 -4.62
CA MET A 196 -3.49 1.70 -3.31
C MET A 196 -2.32 1.77 -2.31
N GLY A 197 -2.51 2.52 -1.22
CA GLY A 197 -1.55 2.64 -0.12
C GLY A 197 -0.73 3.93 -0.13
N SER A 198 -0.39 4.39 1.08
CA SER A 198 0.45 5.57 1.37
C SER A 198 1.92 5.20 1.65
N PHE A 199 2.22 3.90 1.79
CA PHE A 199 3.57 3.38 1.97
C PHE A 199 4.27 3.28 0.61
N TYR A 200 5.17 4.21 0.31
CA TYR A 200 5.95 4.22 -0.92
C TYR A 200 7.28 4.95 -0.76
N LEU A 201 8.22 4.67 -1.67
CA LEU A 201 9.52 5.31 -1.73
C LEU A 201 9.38 6.83 -1.95
N ARG A 202 9.73 7.62 -0.93
CA ARG A 202 9.78 9.09 -1.03
C ARG A 202 11.03 9.54 -1.80
N SER A 203 10.89 10.64 -2.53
CA SER A 203 11.99 11.33 -3.19
C SER A 203 12.98 11.94 -2.18
N GLY A 204 14.18 12.27 -2.64
CA GLY A 204 15.24 12.88 -1.85
C GLY A 204 16.52 12.06 -1.83
N GLU A 205 17.53 12.58 -1.11
CA GLU A 205 18.91 12.07 -1.14
C GLU A 205 19.37 11.47 0.19
N ARG A 206 18.50 11.50 1.21
CA ARG A 206 18.84 11.02 2.55
C ARG A 206 19.01 9.48 2.56
N PRO A 207 19.91 8.94 3.40
CA PRO A 207 20.04 7.50 3.59
C PRO A 207 18.71 6.83 3.96
N LEU A 208 18.56 5.57 3.55
CA LEU A 208 17.36 4.76 3.81
C LEU A 208 17.69 3.63 4.78
N LEU A 209 16.85 3.46 5.80
CA LEU A 209 16.77 2.25 6.60
C LEU A 209 15.43 1.58 6.28
N MET A 210 15.48 0.36 5.76
CA MET A 210 14.32 -0.42 5.40
C MET A 210 14.23 -1.64 6.30
N LEU A 211 13.05 -1.90 6.87
CA LEU A 211 12.79 -3.03 7.75
C LEU A 211 11.72 -3.90 7.12
N ALA A 212 12.04 -5.16 6.82
CA ALA A 212 11.09 -6.14 6.29
C ALA A 212 10.93 -7.34 7.22
N GLY A 213 9.70 -7.83 7.33
CA GLY A 213 9.35 -9.08 7.98
C GLY A 213 8.71 -10.06 7.00
N GLY A 214 9.35 -11.20 6.72
CA GLY A 214 8.84 -12.21 5.76
C GLY A 214 8.42 -11.61 4.41
N THR A 215 7.18 -11.85 3.98
CA THR A 215 6.68 -11.31 2.70
C THR A 215 6.48 -9.80 2.68
N GLY A 216 6.64 -9.11 3.82
CA GLY A 216 6.81 -7.65 3.87
C GLY A 216 8.03 -7.14 3.09
N LEU A 217 8.89 -8.04 2.60
CA LEU A 217 9.93 -7.74 1.61
C LEU A 217 9.37 -7.27 0.26
N ALA A 218 8.16 -7.68 -0.13
CA ALA A 218 7.56 -7.39 -1.43
C ALA A 218 7.64 -5.90 -1.86
N PRO A 219 7.09 -4.93 -1.08
CA PRO A 219 7.16 -3.52 -1.45
C PRO A 219 8.60 -3.01 -1.54
N LEU A 220 9.50 -3.51 -0.68
CA LEU A 220 10.90 -3.07 -0.65
C LEU A 220 11.68 -3.51 -1.89
N LEU A 221 11.38 -4.69 -2.45
CA LEU A 221 11.95 -5.11 -3.74
C LEU A 221 11.60 -4.13 -4.85
N SER A 222 10.35 -3.67 -4.92
CA SER A 222 9.92 -2.64 -5.88
C SER A 222 10.68 -1.32 -5.68
N MET A 223 10.86 -0.89 -4.42
CA MET A 223 11.64 0.30 -4.09
C MET A 223 13.11 0.17 -4.50
N LEU A 224 13.76 -0.96 -4.18
CA LEU A 224 15.17 -1.23 -4.48
C LEU A 224 15.42 -1.27 -5.99
N HIS A 225 14.58 -1.99 -6.76
CA HIS A 225 14.65 -1.97 -8.22
C HIS A 225 14.47 -0.57 -8.80
N THR A 226 13.60 0.25 -8.20
CA THR A 226 13.39 1.63 -8.65
C THR A 226 14.63 2.48 -8.40
N LEU A 227 15.22 2.41 -7.19
CA LEU A 227 16.47 3.11 -6.86
C LEU A 227 17.61 2.70 -7.80
N GLN A 228 17.69 1.40 -8.12
CA GLN A 228 18.68 0.85 -9.04
C GLN A 228 18.49 1.44 -10.45
N THR A 229 17.27 1.39 -10.98
CA THR A 229 16.93 1.88 -12.32
C THR A 229 17.18 3.38 -12.45
N GLN A 230 17.00 4.14 -11.36
CA GLN A 230 17.26 5.57 -11.29
C GLN A 230 18.74 5.93 -11.07
N GLY A 231 19.62 4.93 -10.86
CA GLY A 231 21.03 5.18 -10.54
C GLY A 231 21.23 5.94 -9.22
N SER A 232 20.36 5.70 -8.24
CA SER A 232 20.37 6.42 -6.98
C SER A 232 21.69 6.24 -6.22
N GLN A 233 22.19 7.33 -5.64
CA GLN A 233 23.40 7.32 -4.80
C GLN A 233 23.07 7.30 -3.30
N ARG A 234 21.80 7.10 -2.93
CA ARG A 234 21.36 7.03 -1.53
C ARG A 234 21.93 5.75 -0.91
N PRO A 235 22.65 5.83 0.23
CA PRO A 235 22.98 4.63 1.00
C PRO A 235 21.69 3.97 1.49
N VAL A 236 21.61 2.64 1.39
CA VAL A 236 20.45 1.86 1.82
C VAL A 236 20.90 0.76 2.77
N THR A 237 20.23 0.63 3.91
CA THR A 237 20.38 -0.51 4.81
C THR A 237 19.05 -1.26 4.87
N LEU A 238 19.04 -2.54 4.50
CA LEU A 238 17.89 -3.43 4.62
C LEU A 238 18.10 -4.40 5.77
N LEU A 239 17.20 -4.36 6.76
CA LEU A 239 17.11 -5.41 7.77
C LEU A 239 15.94 -6.33 7.38
N TYR A 240 16.27 -7.55 6.95
CA TYR A 240 15.28 -8.55 6.58
C TYR A 240 15.15 -9.62 7.67
N GLY A 241 14.10 -9.52 8.47
CA GLY A 241 13.75 -10.48 9.50
C GLY A 241 12.80 -11.56 8.99
N VAL A 242 13.08 -12.81 9.34
CA VAL A 242 12.21 -13.95 9.05
C VAL A 242 12.03 -14.80 10.31
N THR A 243 10.92 -15.55 10.40
CA THR A 243 10.64 -16.40 11.56
C THR A 243 11.49 -17.66 11.56
N ARG A 244 11.68 -18.27 10.39
CA ARG A 244 12.47 -19.50 10.18
C ARG A 244 13.29 -19.37 8.91
N ASP A 245 14.35 -20.15 8.80
CA ASP A 245 15.25 -20.15 7.63
C ASP A 245 14.50 -20.40 6.31
N CYS A 246 13.49 -21.28 6.33
CA CYS A 246 12.67 -21.57 5.14
C CYS A 246 11.84 -20.37 4.65
N ASP A 247 11.65 -19.35 5.48
CA ASP A 247 10.92 -18.14 5.11
C ASP A 247 11.86 -17.11 4.44
N LEU A 248 13.18 -17.35 4.44
CA LEU A 248 14.18 -16.54 3.75
C LEU A 248 14.13 -16.83 2.25
N VAL A 249 13.65 -15.85 1.49
CA VAL A 249 13.43 -15.95 0.03
C VAL A 249 13.95 -14.71 -0.68
N LYS A 250 14.18 -14.83 -1.99
CA LYS A 250 14.70 -13.75 -2.86
C LYS A 250 16.10 -13.25 -2.47
N THR A 251 16.88 -14.06 -1.75
CA THR A 251 18.27 -13.75 -1.37
C THR A 251 19.13 -13.39 -2.58
N ASP A 252 19.04 -14.15 -3.68
CA ASP A 252 19.81 -13.87 -4.90
C ASP A 252 19.49 -12.50 -5.50
N ALA A 253 18.23 -12.06 -5.40
CA ALA A 253 17.82 -10.73 -5.86
C ALA A 253 18.36 -9.63 -4.93
N LEU A 254 18.41 -9.89 -3.61
CA LEU A 254 19.01 -8.97 -2.65
C LEU A 254 20.53 -8.86 -2.86
N ASP A 255 21.20 -9.98 -3.07
CA ASP A 255 22.64 -10.03 -3.32
C ASP A 255 23.03 -9.28 -4.59
N ALA A 256 22.19 -9.33 -5.63
CA ALA A 256 22.40 -8.59 -6.87
C ALA A 256 22.46 -7.06 -6.65
N PHE A 257 21.72 -6.52 -5.67
CA PHE A 257 21.74 -5.08 -5.36
C PHE A 257 23.07 -4.62 -4.76
N ASN A 258 23.85 -5.49 -4.09
CA ASN A 258 25.17 -5.14 -3.54
C ASN A 258 26.14 -4.64 -4.62
N GLN A 259 25.96 -5.09 -5.87
CA GLN A 259 26.82 -4.69 -6.99
C GLN A 259 26.31 -3.44 -7.73
N GLN A 260 25.06 -3.04 -7.48
CA GLN A 260 24.33 -2.10 -8.33
C GLN A 260 23.89 -0.83 -7.58
N LEU A 261 23.82 -0.87 -6.26
CA LEU A 261 23.45 0.25 -5.41
C LEU A 261 24.62 0.64 -4.50
N THR A 262 25.07 1.88 -4.61
CA THR A 262 26.17 2.42 -3.79
C THR A 262 25.80 2.40 -2.30
N GLY A 263 26.55 1.64 -1.49
CA GLY A 263 26.33 1.58 -0.04
C GLY A 263 25.07 0.83 0.38
N TYR A 264 24.54 -0.07 -0.48
CA TYR A 264 23.54 -1.06 -0.10
C TYR A 264 24.16 -2.13 0.82
N ARG A 265 23.43 -2.50 1.86
CA ARG A 265 23.76 -3.58 2.79
C ARG A 265 22.51 -4.11 3.49
#